data_AF-A0A813FCW9-F1
#
_entry.id   AF-A0A813FCW9-F1
#
_cell.length_a   1.000
_cell.length_b   1.000
_cell.length_c   1.000
_cell.angle_alpha   90.00
_cell.angle_beta   90.00
_cell.angle_gamma   90.00
#
_symmetry.space_group_name_H-M   'P 1'
#
loop_
_entity.id
_entity.type
_entity.pdbx_description
1 polymer ?
#
loop_
_entity_poly.entity_id
_entity_poly.type
_entity_poly.pdbx_seq_one_letter_code
_entity_poly.pdbx_strand_id
1 'polypeptide(L)'
;MSAMPKSRADPNLFTYNAALGACEKAGEWQVALDMLTSMPASSVRPDELSYGIAISSVEKAGQWQLAVEVFAQMPQVSVIPNQICFSTCI
;
A
#
# COMPACT_ATOMS: atom_id res chain seq x y z
N MET A 1 14.07 -0.39 25.37
CA MET A 1 13.38 0.82 24.89
C MET A 1 14.06 1.23 23.59
N SER A 2 13.74 0.54 22.49
CA SER A 2 14.54 0.60 21.27
C SER A 2 14.22 1.89 20.52
N ALA A 3 15.17 2.83 20.60
CA ALA A 3 15.13 4.11 19.90
C ALA A 3 15.12 3.87 18.38
N MET A 4 14.04 4.32 17.75
CA MET A 4 13.95 4.38 16.29
C MET A 4 14.98 5.40 15.77
N PRO A 5 15.83 5.04 14.79
CA PRO A 5 16.72 5.99 14.17
C PRO A 5 15.88 7.01 13.39
N LYS A 6 15.85 8.25 13.87
CA LYS A 6 15.35 9.42 13.12
C LYS A 6 16.34 9.72 11.98
N SER A 7 16.33 8.87 10.96
CA SER A 7 16.73 9.30 9.63
C SER A 7 15.72 10.36 9.23
N ARG A 8 16.20 11.58 8.98
CA ARG A 8 15.45 12.64 8.32
C ARG A 8 15.27 12.21 6.86
N ALA A 9 14.53 11.13 6.66
CA ALA A 9 14.21 10.60 5.36
C ALA A 9 13.11 11.50 4.82
N ASP A 10 13.36 12.10 3.66
CA ASP A 10 12.28 12.61 2.82
C ASP A 10 11.16 11.56 2.81
N PRO A 11 9.88 11.96 2.92
CA PRO A 11 8.76 11.03 3.02
C PRO A 11 8.71 10.16 1.77
N ASN A 12 9.43 9.05 1.81
CA ASN A 12 9.56 8.07 0.76
C ASN A 12 8.51 6.98 0.98
N LEU A 13 8.36 6.13 -0.04
CA LEU A 13 7.52 4.94 -0.04
C LEU A 13 7.63 4.12 1.27
N PHE A 14 8.84 3.97 1.82
CA PHE A 14 9.06 3.27 3.08
C PHE A 14 8.37 3.90 4.30
N THR A 15 8.38 5.23 4.40
CA THR A 15 7.74 5.94 5.51
C THR A 15 6.22 5.80 5.44
N TYR A 16 5.66 5.91 4.23
CA TYR A 16 4.24 5.68 3.99
C TYR A 16 3.84 4.23 4.28
N ASN A 17 4.61 3.24 3.82
CA ASN A 17 4.35 1.83 4.10
C ASN A 17 4.43 1.52 5.60
N ALA A 18 5.38 2.11 6.33
CA ALA A 18 5.47 1.96 7.78
C ALA A 18 4.25 2.57 8.50
N ALA A 19 3.81 3.76 8.06
CA ALA A 19 2.65 4.43 8.63
C ALA A 19 1.34 3.69 8.31
N LEU A 20 1.18 3.20 7.07
CA LEU A 20 0.07 2.32 6.68
C LEU A 20 0.02 1.06 7.54
N GLY A 21 1.15 0.39 7.76
CA GLY A 21 1.22 -0.80 8.62
C GLY A 21 0.91 -0.50 10.09
N ALA A 22 1.19 0.72 10.56
CA ALA A 22 0.76 1.17 11.88
C ALA A 22 -0.76 1.39 11.94
N CYS A 23 -1.35 2.02 10.90
CA CYS A 23 -2.79 2.22 10.79
C CYS A 23 -3.55 0.90 10.71
N GLU A 24 -3.02 -0.08 9.96
CA GLU A 24 -3.56 -1.44 9.86
C GLU A 24 -3.64 -2.13 11.23
N LYS A 25 -2.58 -2.03 12.04
CA LYS A 25 -2.55 -2.59 13.40
C LYS A 25 -3.44 -1.85 14.37
N ALA A 26 -3.63 -0.55 14.18
CA ALA A 26 -4.53 0.28 14.97
C ALA A 26 -6.01 0.11 14.58
N GLY A 27 -6.30 -0.52 13.44
CA GLY A 27 -7.66 -0.61 12.89
C GLY A 27 -8.16 0.71 12.29
N GLU A 28 -7.25 1.66 12.07
CA GLU A 28 -7.54 3.01 11.55
C GLU A 28 -7.53 3.02 10.02
N TRP A 29 -8.47 2.28 9.42
CA TRP A 29 -8.59 2.13 7.97
C TRP A 29 -8.86 3.47 7.24
N GLN A 30 -9.54 4.42 7.89
CA GLN A 30 -9.81 5.75 7.32
C GLN A 30 -8.50 6.51 7.08
N VAL A 31 -7.62 6.49 8.08
CA VAL A 31 -6.31 7.13 8.01
C VAL A 31 -5.44 6.42 6.96
N ALA A 32 -5.52 5.10 6.88
CA ALA A 32 -4.79 4.34 5.87
C ALA A 32 -5.19 4.74 4.44
N LEU A 33 -6.49 4.92 4.18
CA LEU A 33 -6.99 5.36 2.88
C LEU A 33 -6.59 6.79 2.54
N ASP A 34 -6.71 7.71 3.50
CA ASP A 34 -6.28 9.11 3.31
C ASP A 34 -4.76 9.20 3.05
N MET A 35 -3.97 8.33 3.68
CA MET A 35 -2.54 8.24 3.41
C MET A 35 -2.26 7.75 1.99
N LEU A 36 -2.98 6.72 1.55
CA LEU A 36 -2.83 6.17 0.20
C LEU A 36 -3.21 7.19 -0.89
N THR A 37 -4.26 8.00 -0.67
CA THR A 37 -4.69 9.05 -1.61
C THR A 37 -3.78 10.29 -1.59
N SER A 38 -3.11 10.56 -0.47
CA SER A 38 -2.15 11.68 -0.35
C SER A 38 -0.75 11.37 -0.89
N MET A 39 -0.38 10.09 -1.07
CA MET A 39 0.91 9.68 -1.63
C MET A 39 1.21 10.33 -3.00
N PRO A 40 0.30 10.29 -4.01
CA PRO A 40 0.53 10.94 -5.29
C PRO A 40 0.71 12.46 -5.18
N ALA A 41 0.01 13.11 -4.23
CA ALA A 41 0.15 14.55 -3.99
C ALA A 41 1.54 14.91 -3.44
N SER A 42 2.16 13.99 -2.70
CA SER A 42 3.55 14.08 -2.24
C SER A 42 4.58 13.64 -3.28
N SER A 43 4.19 13.43 -4.54
CA SER A 43 5.04 12.85 -5.60
C SER A 43 5.59 11.44 -5.28
N VAL A 44 4.91 10.71 -4.38
CA VAL A 44 5.24 9.33 -4.02
C VAL A 44 4.24 8.41 -4.72
N ARG A 45 4.74 7.48 -5.54
CA ARG A 45 3.87 6.50 -6.19
C ARG A 45 3.55 5.37 -5.21
N PRO A 46 2.28 5.08 -4.90
CA PRO A 46 1.93 3.93 -4.10
C PRO A 46 2.34 2.63 -4.82
N ASP A 47 2.90 1.69 -4.06
CA ASP A 47 3.29 0.37 -4.55
C ASP A 47 2.24 -0.70 -4.21
N GLU A 48 2.45 -1.93 -4.70
CA GLU A 48 1.57 -3.07 -4.42
C GLU A 48 1.40 -3.31 -2.92
N LEU A 49 2.45 -3.05 -2.13
CA LEU A 49 2.42 -3.18 -0.67
C LEU A 49 1.51 -2.13 -0.03
N SER A 50 1.57 -0.87 -0.47
CA SER A 50 0.74 0.24 0.00
C SER A 50 -0.75 -0.10 -0.15
N TYR A 51 -1.12 -0.56 -1.36
CA TYR A 51 -2.49 -1.00 -1.65
C TYR A 51 -2.88 -2.24 -0.83
N GLY A 52 -1.99 -3.23 -0.71
CA GLY A 52 -2.24 -4.43 0.07
C GLY A 52 -2.50 -4.15 1.56
N ILE A 53 -1.72 -3.25 2.16
CA ILE A 53 -1.91 -2.85 3.56
C ILE A 53 -3.23 -2.08 3.73
N ALA A 54 -3.55 -1.15 2.83
CA ALA A 54 -4.81 -0.41 2.88
C ALA A 54 -6.01 -1.36 2.75
N ILE A 55 -5.98 -2.29 1.80
CA ILE A 55 -7.01 -3.33 1.61
C ILE A 55 -7.16 -4.19 2.86
N SER A 56 -6.06 -4.68 3.44
CA SER A 56 -6.12 -5.51 4.64
C SER A 56 -6.66 -4.73 5.85
N SER A 57 -6.33 -3.44 5.98
CA SER A 57 -6.87 -2.58 7.04
C SER A 57 -8.39 -2.41 6.91
N VAL A 58 -8.89 -2.25 5.69
CA VAL A 58 -10.31 -2.08 5.38
C VAL A 58 -11.09 -3.39 5.51
N GLU A 59 -10.48 -4.51 5.13
CA GLU A 59 -11.01 -5.86 5.36
C GLU A 59 -11.18 -6.14 6.86
N LYS A 60 -10.15 -5.84 7.66
CA LYS A 60 -10.18 -6.00 9.14
C LYS A 60 -11.23 -5.11 9.80
N ALA A 61 -11.54 -3.97 9.19
CA ALA A 61 -12.61 -3.08 9.62
C ALA A 61 -14.01 -3.54 9.19
N GLY A 62 -14.12 -4.65 8.44
CA GLY A 62 -15.39 -5.19 7.93
C GLY A 62 -15.95 -4.42 6.72
N GLN A 63 -15.17 -3.53 6.12
CA GLN A 63 -15.61 -2.66 5.01
C GLN A 63 -15.13 -3.17 3.65
N TRP A 64 -15.31 -4.46 3.38
CA TRP A 64 -14.82 -5.13 2.17
C TRP A 64 -15.23 -4.45 0.85
N GLN A 65 -16.36 -3.73 0.82
CA GLN A 65 -16.81 -2.99 -0.37
C GLN A 65 -15.82 -1.90 -0.77
N LEU A 66 -15.30 -1.15 0.22
CA LEU A 66 -14.26 -0.14 0.02
C LEU A 66 -12.94 -0.78 -0.39
N ALA A 67 -12.62 -1.96 0.14
CA ALA A 67 -11.42 -2.70 -0.25
C ALA A 67 -11.46 -3.08 -1.74
N VAL A 68 -12.61 -3.50 -2.27
CA VAL A 68 -12.80 -3.78 -3.70
C VAL A 68 -12.67 -2.52 -4.55
N GLU A 69 -13.23 -1.40 -4.09
CA GLU A 69 -13.11 -0.12 -4.79
C GLU A 69 -11.65 0.34 -4.88
N VAL A 70 -10.91 0.23 -3.77
CA VAL A 70 -9.47 0.56 -3.72
C VAL A 70 -8.66 -0.40 -4.59
N PHE A 71 -9.00 -1.69 -4.60
CA PHE A 71 -8.38 -2.67 -5.49
C PHE A 71 -8.63 -2.36 -6.97
N ALA A 72 -9.83 -1.87 -7.31
CA ALA A 72 -10.15 -1.45 -8.67
C ALA A 72 -9.41 -0.16 -9.09
N GLN A 73 -9.11 0.72 -8.13
CA GLN A 73 -8.32 1.93 -8.34
C GLN A 73 -6.81 1.67 -8.41
N MET A 74 -6.35 0.52 -7.90
CA MET A 74 -4.98 0.10 -8.08
C MET A 74 -4.70 0.13 -9.58
N PRO A 75 -3.78 0.99 -10.06
CA PRO A 75 -3.41 0.94 -11.46
C PRO A 75 -3.04 -0.52 -11.69
N GLN A 76 -3.61 -1.12 -12.74
CA GLN A 76 -3.10 -2.35 -13.32
C GLN A 76 -1.65 -2.04 -13.64
N VAL A 77 -0.77 -2.16 -12.64
CA VAL A 77 0.66 -2.16 -12.81
C VAL A 77 0.78 -3.36 -13.69
N SER A 78 0.98 -3.05 -14.97
CA SER A 78 1.52 -3.92 -15.97
C SER A 78 2.61 -4.71 -15.27
N VAL A 79 2.20 -5.87 -14.73
CA VAL A 79 3.04 -7.03 -14.64
C VAL A 79 3.40 -7.20 -16.10
N ILE A 80 4.49 -6.56 -16.51
CA ILE A 80 5.24 -7.04 -17.65
C ILE A 80 5.55 -8.45 -17.18
N PRO A 81 4.93 -9.50 -17.75
CA PRO A 81 5.31 -10.86 -17.41
C PRO A 81 6.77 -10.93 -17.81
N ASN A 82 7.64 -10.83 -16.81
CA ASN A 82 9.06 -10.64 -16.99
C ASN A 82 9.59 -11.98 -17.51
N GLN A 83 9.64 -12.12 -18.84
CA GLN A 83 10.33 -13.13 -19.67
C GLN A 83 10.44 -14.60 -19.21
N ILE A 84 9.70 -15.07 -18.20
CA ILE A 84 9.75 -16.46 -17.70
C ILE A 84 8.33 -17.01 -17.51
N CYS A 85 7.37 -16.54 -18.31
CA CYS A 85 6.04 -17.15 -18.37
C CYS A 85 5.75 -17.84 -19.72
N PHE A 86 6.69 -17.79 -20.68
CA PHE A 86 6.50 -18.35 -22.03
C PHE A 86 7.29 -19.63 -22.33
N SER A 87 8.08 -20.18 -21.41
CA SER A 87 8.92 -21.36 -21.71
C SER A 87 8.47 -22.68 -21.09
N THR A 88 7.28 -22.77 -20.48
CA THR A 88 6.82 -24.05 -19.88
C THR A 88 5.44 -24.50 -20.38
N CYS A 89 5.08 -24.10 -21.60
CA CYS A 89 3.93 -24.69 -22.32
C CYS A 89 4.32 -25.07 -23.76
N ILE A 90 5.43 -25.79 -23.91
CA ILE A 90 5.65 -26.75 -25.00
C ILE A 90 6.07 -28.07 -24.37
#